data_AF-A0A0F9LS47-F1
#
_entry.id   AF-A0A0F9LS47-F1
#
_cell.length_a   1.000
_cell.length_b   1.000
_cell.length_c   1.000
_cell.angle_alpha   90.00
_cell.angle_beta   90.00
_cell.angle_gamma   90.00
#
_symmetry.space_group_name_H-M   'P 1'
#
loop_
_entity.id
_entity.type
_entity.pdbx_description
1 polymer ?
#
loop_
_entity_poly.entity_id
_entity_poly.type
_entity_poly.pdbx_seq_one_letter_code
_entity_poly.pdbx_strand_id
1 'polypeptide(L)'
;MNHVVSLSGGTASAFAAERVIERVGISNVMLWFADTKWEDEDLYRFLGDLEKRWGKAIMRTEDGRTPLQVAEDKKIIPNQRRAPCSFVLKIQPFTRWLKKQPKPITVYLGLDWTEP
;
A
#
# COMPACT_ATOMS: atom_id res chain seq x y z
N MET A 1 -9.89 -8.51 -16.16
CA MET A 1 -8.83 -8.86 -15.19
C MET A 1 -8.62 -7.67 -14.29
N ASN A 2 -8.54 -7.84 -12.98
CA ASN A 2 -8.44 -6.73 -12.04
C ASN A 2 -6.98 -6.40 -11.76
N HIS A 3 -6.58 -5.14 -11.97
CA HIS A 3 -5.22 -4.68 -11.72
C HIS A 3 -5.18 -3.90 -10.42
N VAL A 4 -4.42 -4.39 -9.43
CA VAL A 4 -4.29 -3.74 -8.13
C VAL A 4 -2.85 -3.32 -7.93
N VAL A 5 -2.62 -2.03 -7.72
CA VAL A 5 -1.30 -1.49 -7.37
C VAL A 5 -1.27 -1.22 -5.87
N SER A 6 -0.33 -1.87 -5.17
CA SER A 6 -0.07 -1.59 -3.77
C SER A 6 0.88 -0.40 -3.67
N LEU A 7 0.38 0.73 -3.22
CA LEU A 7 1.17 1.94 -2.96
C LEU A 7 1.77 1.86 -1.56
N SER A 8 3.07 2.09 -1.47
CA SER A 8 3.77 2.25 -0.18
C SER A 8 3.89 3.71 0.25
N GLY A 9 3.61 4.65 -0.66
CA GLY A 9 3.93 6.07 -0.50
C GLY A 9 5.32 6.46 -0.99
N GLY A 10 6.12 5.50 -1.48
CA GLY A 10 7.41 5.75 -2.11
C GLY A 10 7.34 5.93 -3.63
N THR A 11 8.41 6.50 -4.21
CA THR A 11 8.54 6.78 -5.65
C THR A 11 8.47 5.52 -6.52
N ALA A 12 9.07 4.40 -6.08
CA ALA A 12 9.02 3.13 -6.82
C ALA A 12 7.58 2.63 -7.01
N SER A 13 6.75 2.71 -5.96
CA SER A 13 5.34 2.33 -6.02
C SER A 13 4.50 3.28 -6.90
N ALA A 14 4.82 4.58 -6.87
CA ALA A 14 4.18 5.57 -7.74
C ALA A 14 4.52 5.33 -9.22
N PHE A 15 5.79 5.02 -9.53
CA PHE A 15 6.21 4.70 -10.89
C PHE A 15 5.62 3.37 -11.39
N ALA A 16 5.52 2.36 -10.52
CA ALA A 16 4.79 1.14 -10.85
C ALA A 16 3.32 1.43 -11.20
N ALA A 17 2.65 2.29 -10.42
CA ALA A 17 1.27 2.69 -10.71
C ALA A 17 1.15 3.38 -12.07
N GLU A 18 2.00 4.37 -12.36
CA GLU A 18 2.08 5.03 -13.67
C GLU A 18 2.19 4.04 -14.81
N ARG A 19 3.14 3.10 -14.70
CA ARG A 19 3.37 2.11 -15.76
C ARG A 19 2.18 1.18 -15.99
N VAL A 20 1.47 0.84 -14.93
CA VAL A 20 0.26 0.00 -15.04
C VAL A 20 -0.88 0.83 -15.65
N ILE A 21 -1.09 2.05 -15.19
CA ILE A 21 -2.11 2.97 -15.71
C ILE A 21 -1.91 3.22 -17.21
N GLU A 22 -0.70 3.46 -17.67
CA GLU A 22 -0.38 3.63 -19.08
C GLU A 22 -0.68 2.37 -19.93
N ARG A 23 -0.53 1.18 -19.33
CA ARG A 23 -0.72 -0.09 -20.04
C ARG A 23 -2.17 -0.53 -20.13
N VAL A 24 -2.95 -0.32 -19.07
CA VAL A 24 -4.31 -0.88 -18.96
C VAL A 24 -5.40 0.19 -18.80
N GLY A 25 -5.03 1.46 -18.65
CA GLY A 25 -5.95 2.57 -18.40
C GLY A 25 -6.37 2.69 -16.94
N ILE A 26 -6.49 3.93 -16.44
CA ILE A 26 -6.79 4.25 -15.03
C ILE A 26 -8.11 3.66 -14.52
N SER A 27 -9.09 3.48 -15.41
CA SER A 27 -10.38 2.86 -15.09
C SER A 27 -10.25 1.39 -14.67
N ASN A 28 -9.24 0.68 -15.19
CA ASN A 28 -8.99 -0.74 -14.92
C ASN A 28 -8.02 -0.97 -13.74
N VAL A 29 -7.49 0.10 -13.15
CA VAL A 29 -6.53 0.04 -12.03
C VAL A 29 -7.21 0.41 -10.72
N MET A 30 -6.96 -0.38 -9.69
CA MET A 30 -7.23 -0.01 -8.31
C MET A 30 -5.93 0.36 -7.60
N LEU A 31 -5.91 1.52 -6.98
CA LEU A 31 -4.80 2.04 -6.20
C LEU A 31 -5.09 1.76 -4.72
N TRP A 32 -4.24 0.98 -4.06
CA TRP A 32 -4.47 0.50 -2.71
C TRP A 32 -3.35 0.98 -1.77
N PHE A 33 -3.69 1.56 -0.62
CA PHE A 33 -2.75 2.01 0.39
C PHE A 33 -3.12 1.50 1.79
N ALA A 34 -2.13 0.97 2.51
CA ALA A 34 -2.27 0.59 3.92
C ALA A 34 -2.02 1.82 4.80
N ASP A 35 -3.10 2.41 5.30
CA ASP A 35 -3.01 3.58 6.16
C ASP A 35 -2.78 3.16 7.62
N THR A 36 -1.55 3.39 8.11
CA THR A 36 -1.17 3.10 9.49
C THR A 36 -1.50 4.23 10.46
N LYS A 37 -1.99 5.38 9.95
CA LYS A 37 -2.15 6.64 10.69
C LYS A 37 -0.87 7.12 11.40
N TRP A 38 0.28 6.64 10.94
CA TRP A 38 1.59 6.88 11.57
C TRP A 38 2.69 7.21 10.56
N GLU A 39 2.35 7.29 9.27
CA GLU A 39 3.28 7.76 8.25
C GLU A 39 3.55 9.27 8.39
N ASP A 40 4.62 9.74 7.75
CA ASP A 40 4.98 11.17 7.71
C ASP A 40 3.91 12.01 6.97
N GLU A 41 3.72 13.26 7.38
CA GLU A 41 2.78 14.18 6.73
C GLU A 41 3.10 14.37 5.23
N ASP A 42 4.38 14.36 4.86
CA ASP A 42 4.80 14.49 3.47
C ASP A 42 4.36 13.28 2.62
N LEU A 43 4.31 12.09 3.21
CA LEU A 43 3.78 10.90 2.53
C LEU A 43 2.32 11.10 2.18
N TYR A 44 1.49 11.61 3.11
CA TYR A 44 0.08 11.87 2.82
C TYR A 44 -0.10 12.98 1.78
N ARG A 45 0.71 14.05 1.85
CA ARG A 45 0.75 15.10 0.83
C ARG A 45 1.05 14.48 -0.55
N PHE A 46 2.08 13.65 -0.63
CA PHE A 46 2.49 12.99 -1.88
C PHE A 46 1.39 12.08 -2.44
N LEU A 47 0.72 11.28 -1.60
CA LEU A 47 -0.46 10.50 -2.03
C LEU A 47 -1.55 11.41 -2.62
N GLY A 48 -1.81 12.56 -2.01
CA GLY A 48 -2.77 13.54 -2.53
C GLY A 48 -2.36 14.13 -3.88
N ASP A 49 -1.06 14.36 -4.11
CA ASP A 49 -0.56 14.83 -5.40
C ASP A 49 -0.69 13.74 -6.48
N LEU A 50 -0.49 12.48 -6.13
CA LEU A 50 -0.72 11.34 -7.02
C LEU A 50 -2.20 11.18 -7.38
N GLU A 51 -3.13 11.33 -6.42
CA GLU A 51 -4.57 11.31 -6.68
C GLU A 51 -4.99 12.39 -7.69
N LYS A 52 -4.46 13.61 -7.52
CA LYS A 52 -4.69 14.72 -8.47
C LYS A 52 -4.11 14.40 -9.85
N ARG A 53 -2.89 13.86 -9.90
CA ARG A 53 -2.22 13.50 -11.16
C ARG A 53 -2.99 12.45 -11.94
N TRP A 54 -3.52 11.43 -11.26
CA TRP A 54 -4.26 10.32 -11.88
C TRP A 54 -5.74 10.61 -12.08
N GLY A 55 -6.27 11.67 -11.45
CA GLY A 55 -7.71 11.92 -11.39
C GLY A 55 -8.49 10.76 -10.74
N LYS A 56 -7.84 10.03 -9.81
CA LYS A 56 -8.41 8.85 -9.16
C LYS A 56 -8.00 8.77 -7.70
N ALA A 57 -8.98 8.56 -6.84
CA ALA A 57 -8.75 8.35 -5.41
C ALA A 57 -8.01 7.04 -5.14
N ILE A 58 -7.09 7.10 -4.18
CA ILE A 58 -6.39 5.95 -3.60
C ILE A 58 -7.28 5.37 -2.51
N MET A 59 -7.55 4.07 -2.62
CA MET A 59 -8.30 3.36 -1.60
C MET A 59 -7.41 3.13 -0.38
N ARG A 60 -7.75 3.80 0.72
CA ARG A 60 -7.03 3.71 1.99
C ARG A 60 -7.71 2.67 2.87
N THR A 61 -6.95 1.71 3.37
CA THR A 61 -7.44 0.71 4.32
C THR A 61 -6.65 0.84 5.61
N GLU A 62 -7.36 0.95 6.73
CA GLU A 62 -6.79 1.05 8.06
C GLU A 62 -7.15 -0.19 8.90
N ASP A 63 -6.24 -0.58 9.80
CA ASP A 63 -6.49 -1.63 10.80
C ASP A 63 -7.12 -1.06 12.10
N GLY A 64 -7.02 0.26 12.30
CA GLY A 64 -7.50 0.96 13.50
C GLY A 64 -6.50 0.97 14.66
N ARG A 65 -5.42 0.19 14.58
CA ARG A 65 -4.32 0.18 15.56
C ARG A 65 -3.09 0.92 15.03
N THR A 66 -2.33 1.52 15.95
CA THR A 66 -1.03 2.15 15.66
C THR A 66 0.11 1.13 15.71
N PRO A 67 1.28 1.44 15.13
CA PRO A 67 2.47 0.60 15.26
C PRO A 67 2.86 0.30 16.72
N LEU A 68 2.67 1.27 17.62
CA LEU A 68 2.98 1.10 19.05
C LEU A 68 2.01 0.13 19.74
N GLN A 69 0.72 0.21 19.44
CA GLN A 69 -0.27 -0.75 19.96
C GLN A 69 0.04 -2.17 19.46
N VAL A 70 0.44 -2.33 18.20
CA VAL A 70 0.85 -3.64 17.67
C VAL A 70 2.14 -4.15 18.34
N ALA A 71 3.09 -3.27 18.62
CA ALA A 71 4.32 -3.63 19.33
C ALA A 71 4.01 -4.10 20.77
N GLU A 72 3.12 -3.41 21.47
CA GLU A 72 2.65 -3.76 22.81
C GLU A 72 1.91 -5.11 22.81
N ASP A 73 0.95 -5.32 21.91
CA ASP A 73 0.23 -6.58 21.72
C ASP A 73 1.19 -7.77 21.51
N LYS A 74 2.29 -7.52 20.79
CA LYS A 74 3.31 -8.52 20.47
C LYS A 74 4.43 -8.63 21.51
N LYS A 75 4.38 -7.82 22.57
CA LYS A 75 5.39 -7.75 23.64
C LYS A 75 6.81 -7.63 23.08
N ILE A 76 6.97 -6.73 22.10
CA ILE A 76 8.22 -6.58 21.36
C ILE A 76 8.57 -5.12 21.14
N ILE A 77 9.86 -4.81 21.25
CA ILE A 77 10.40 -3.54 20.75
C ILE A 77 10.75 -3.76 19.27
N PRO A 78 10.03 -3.12 18.32
CA PRO A 78 10.25 -3.33 16.91
C PRO A 78 11.65 -2.86 16.51
N ASN A 79 12.25 -3.58 15.55
CA ASN A 79 13.53 -3.24 14.98
C ASN A 79 13.60 -3.72 13.53
N GLN A 80 14.70 -3.44 12.83
CA GLN A 80 14.86 -3.78 11.42
C GLN A 80 14.75 -5.29 11.12
N ARG A 81 14.99 -6.17 12.10
CA ARG A 81 14.86 -7.63 11.95
C ARG A 81 13.50 -8.17 12.38
N ARG A 82 12.72 -7.37 13.12
CA ARG A 82 11.40 -7.74 13.64
C ARG A 82 10.44 -6.56 13.52
N ALA A 83 9.75 -6.50 12.37
CA ALA A 83 8.77 -5.48 12.03
C ALA A 83 7.33 -6.03 12.06
N PRO A 84 6.76 -6.31 13.25
CA PRO A 84 5.39 -6.85 13.37
C PRO A 84 4.34 -5.89 12.82
N CYS A 85 4.60 -4.57 12.88
CA CYS A 85 3.72 -3.53 12.36
C CYS A 85 3.51 -3.68 10.84
N SER A 86 4.55 -3.91 10.04
CA SER A 86 4.41 -4.10 8.58
C SER A 86 3.54 -5.31 8.24
N PHE A 87 3.73 -6.42 8.97
CA PHE A 87 2.92 -7.61 8.74
C PHE A 87 1.45 -7.41 9.13
N VAL A 88 1.21 -6.90 10.34
CA VAL A 88 -0.15 -6.77 10.90
C VAL A 88 -0.92 -5.62 10.27
N LEU A 89 -0.28 -4.48 10.03
CA LEU A 89 -0.96 -3.25 9.57
C LEU A 89 -0.96 -3.10 8.04
N LYS A 90 -0.04 -3.74 7.32
CA LYS A 90 0.04 -3.61 5.85
C LYS A 90 -0.33 -4.92 5.13
N ILE A 91 0.39 -6.01 5.41
CA ILE A 91 0.23 -7.28 4.67
C ILE A 91 -1.10 -7.97 4.98
N GLN A 92 -1.48 -8.07 6.26
CA GLN A 92 -2.71 -8.76 6.64
C GLN A 92 -3.97 -8.08 6.10
N PRO A 93 -4.18 -6.75 6.25
CA PRO A 93 -5.35 -6.07 5.71
C PRO A 93 -5.42 -6.20 4.19
N PHE A 94 -4.27 -6.05 3.50
CA PHE A 94 -4.22 -6.19 2.04
C PHE A 94 -4.62 -7.59 1.58
N THR A 95 -4.06 -8.63 2.23
CA THR A 95 -4.36 -10.02 1.89
C THR A 95 -5.82 -10.37 2.19
N ARG A 96 -6.37 -9.89 3.33
CA ARG A 96 -7.79 -10.05 3.66
C ARG A 96 -8.69 -9.37 2.63
N TRP A 97 -8.29 -8.20 2.16
CA TRP A 97 -9.02 -7.46 1.14
C TRP A 97 -8.96 -8.15 -0.24
N LEU A 98 -7.78 -8.60 -0.68
CA LEU A 98 -7.56 -9.32 -1.94
C LEU A 98 -8.41 -10.61 -2.03
N LYS A 99 -8.54 -11.35 -0.93
CA LYS A 99 -9.36 -12.57 -0.89
C LYS A 99 -10.84 -12.34 -1.22
N LYS A 100 -11.34 -11.12 -1.03
CA LYS A 100 -12.75 -10.75 -1.30
C LYS A 100 -12.97 -10.24 -2.72
N GLN A 101 -11.89 -10.01 -3.48
CA GLN A 101 -11.99 -9.43 -4.82
C GLN A 101 -12.27 -10.48 -5.90
N PRO A 102 -12.99 -10.11 -6.98
CA PRO A 102 -13.25 -11.03 -8.08
C PRO A 102 -11.95 -11.40 -8.82
N LYS A 103 -11.82 -12.69 -9.18
CA LYS A 103 -10.67 -13.24 -9.92
C LYS A 103 -10.94 -13.20 -11.43
N PRO A 104 -9.91 -13.10 -12.31
CA PRO A 104 -8.47 -13.03 -11.99
C PRO A 104 -8.00 -11.63 -11.56
N ILE A 105 -6.97 -11.60 -10.69
CA ILE A 105 -6.36 -10.39 -10.14
C ILE A 105 -4.85 -10.44 -10.40
N THR A 106 -4.28 -9.32 -10.84
CA THR A 106 -2.84 -9.09 -10.89
C THR A 106 -2.48 -8.00 -9.90
N VAL A 107 -1.55 -8.31 -9.00
CA VAL A 107 -1.02 -7.36 -8.00
C VAL A 107 0.31 -6.83 -8.49
N TYR A 108 0.49 -5.51 -8.42
CA TYR A 108 1.71 -4.80 -8.77
C TYR A 108 2.32 -4.19 -7.52
N LEU A 109 3.61 -4.48 -7.31
CA LEU A 109 4.42 -3.95 -6.21
C LEU A 109 5.54 -3.10 -6.82
N GLY A 110 5.82 -1.94 -6.22
CA GLY A 110 6.95 -1.11 -6.61
C GLY A 110 8.19 -1.51 -5.83
N LEU A 111 8.86 -2.56 -6.29
CA LEU A 111 10.15 -3.01 -5.79
C LEU A 111 11.16 -2.96 -6.95
N ASP A 112 12.30 -2.35 -6.71
CA ASP A 112 13.43 -2.41 -7.63
C ASP A 112 14.27 -3.69 -7.40
N TRP A 113 15.13 -4.00 -8.37
CA TRP A 113 15.95 -5.22 -8.34
C TRP A 113 17.16 -5.13 -7.39
N THR A 114 17.46 -3.94 -6.89
CA THR A 114 18.55 -3.65 -5.94
C THR A 114 18.07 -3.62 -4.49
N GLU A 115 16.76 -3.60 -4.25
CA GLU A 115 16.16 -3.73 -2.93
C GLU A 115 16.40 -5.15 -2.36
N PRO A 116 16.91 -5.26 -1.10
CA PRO A 116 17.27 -6.53 -0.47
C PRO A 116 16.08 -7.36 0.04
#